data_AF-A0A2S8PQB7-F1
#
_entry.id   AF-A0A2S8PQB7-F1
#
_cell.length_a   1.000
_cell.length_b   1.000
_cell.length_c   1.000
_cell.angle_alpha   90.00
_cell.angle_beta   90.00
_cell.angle_gamma   90.00
#
_symmetry.space_group_name_H-M   'P 1'
#
loop_
_entity.id
_entity.type
_entity.pdbx_description
1 polymer ?
#
loop_
_entity_poly.entity_id
_entity_poly.type
_entity_poly.pdbx_seq_one_letter_code
_entity_poly.pdbx_strand_id
1 'polypeptide(L)'
;CAWHEAEQFPLFSWSSQARGFFTGRFTPEVRDNADLVRVFYSDANWERLERAKQLGEERGVTAIQIALAYVLNQPFPTCALIGAQSAEELRSCDEGSRIQLSRAELDWLDLTSDER
;
A
#
# COMPACT_ATOMS: atom_id res chain seq x y z
N CYS A 1 -1.87 14.58 -4.23
CA CYS A 1 -0.59 15.35 -4.26
C CYS A 1 -0.66 16.41 -5.34
N ALA A 2 -1.23 17.60 -5.05
CA ALA A 2 -1.60 18.58 -6.08
C ALA A 2 -0.44 19.00 -7.01
N TRP A 3 0.79 19.13 -6.48
CA TRP A 3 1.95 19.49 -7.29
C TRP A 3 2.35 18.40 -8.29
N HIS A 4 2.44 17.13 -7.87
CA HIS A 4 2.78 16.03 -8.79
C HIS A 4 1.71 15.83 -9.86
N GLU A 5 0.44 16.03 -9.51
CA GLU A 5 -0.67 15.99 -10.45
C GLU A 5 -0.58 17.11 -11.49
N ALA A 6 -0.20 18.32 -11.08
CA ALA A 6 -0.05 19.46 -11.99
C ALA A 6 1.18 19.32 -12.92
N GLU A 7 2.32 18.91 -12.38
CA GLU A 7 3.59 18.87 -13.10
C GLU A 7 3.85 17.55 -13.84
N GLN A 8 3.07 16.50 -13.52
CA GLN A 8 3.27 15.13 -14.02
C GLN A 8 4.71 14.63 -13.82
N PHE A 9 5.38 15.11 -12.78
CA PHE A 9 6.76 14.73 -12.47
C PHE A 9 6.80 13.31 -11.86
N PRO A 10 7.56 12.37 -12.46
CA PRO A 10 7.57 10.99 -11.99
C PRO A 10 8.07 10.83 -10.55
N LEU A 11 7.39 10.00 -9.76
CA LEU A 11 7.80 9.64 -8.41
C LEU A 11 8.35 8.21 -8.36
N PHE A 12 9.60 8.07 -7.96
CA PHE A 12 10.23 6.78 -7.65
C PHE A 12 10.17 6.55 -6.13
N SER A 13 9.24 5.72 -5.68
CA SER A 13 9.02 5.47 -4.26
C SER A 13 9.92 4.35 -3.74
N TRP A 14 10.60 4.63 -2.63
CA TRP A 14 11.36 3.65 -1.86
C TRP A 14 10.52 3.19 -0.66
N SER A 15 10.78 1.98 -0.15
CA SER A 15 9.94 1.34 0.87
C SER A 15 8.44 1.34 0.48
N SER A 16 8.18 1.16 -0.82
CA SER A 16 6.86 1.25 -1.45
C SER A 16 5.81 0.29 -0.84
N GLN A 17 6.25 -0.78 -0.20
CA GLN A 17 5.40 -1.77 0.48
C GLN A 17 5.63 -1.79 2.00
N ALA A 18 6.09 -0.68 2.59
CA ALA A 18 6.14 -0.46 4.04
C ALA A 18 6.86 -1.59 4.83
N ARG A 19 7.97 -2.11 4.30
CA ARG A 19 8.72 -3.26 4.88
C ARG A 19 7.83 -4.50 5.16
N GLY A 20 6.77 -4.68 4.40
CA GLY A 20 5.84 -5.80 4.55
C GLY A 20 4.74 -5.57 5.59
N PHE A 21 4.51 -4.33 6.06
CA PHE A 21 3.44 -4.03 7.03
C PHE A 21 2.07 -4.68 6.66
N PHE A 22 1.78 -4.76 5.36
CA PHE A 22 0.54 -5.31 4.81
C PHE A 22 0.53 -6.83 4.58
N THR A 23 1.54 -7.58 5.02
CA THR A 23 1.56 -9.06 4.86
C THR A 23 0.85 -9.82 5.98
N GLY A 24 0.25 -9.11 6.96
CA GLY A 24 -0.40 -9.74 8.12
C GLY A 24 0.56 -10.26 9.21
N ARG A 25 1.85 -9.92 9.12
CA ARG A 25 2.88 -10.32 10.10
C ARG A 25 2.92 -9.44 11.35
N PHE A 26 2.19 -8.33 11.35
CA PHE A 26 2.25 -7.29 12.38
C PHE A 26 0.90 -7.18 13.08
N THR A 27 0.94 -7.03 14.40
CA THR A 27 -0.24 -6.74 15.23
C THR A 27 0.10 -5.63 16.23
N PRO A 28 -0.90 -4.90 16.76
CA PRO A 28 -0.66 -3.85 17.75
C PRO A 28 0.09 -4.34 19.01
N GLU A 29 -0.04 -5.62 19.35
CA GLU A 29 0.56 -6.22 20.54
C GLU A 29 2.05 -6.56 20.34
N VAL A 30 2.47 -6.88 19.10
CA VAL A 30 3.85 -7.25 18.78
C VAL A 30 4.70 -5.99 18.60
N ARG A 31 5.45 -5.62 19.65
CA ARG A 31 6.26 -4.39 19.73
C ARG A 31 7.76 -4.62 19.95
N ASP A 32 8.25 -5.77 19.54
CA ASP A 32 9.66 -6.19 19.67
C ASP A 32 10.64 -5.33 18.85
N ASN A 33 10.16 -4.71 17.76
CA ASN A 33 10.95 -3.82 16.92
C ASN A 33 10.54 -2.34 17.08
N ALA A 34 11.32 -1.59 17.86
CA ALA A 34 11.03 -0.18 18.17
C ALA A 34 10.93 0.72 16.92
N ASP A 35 11.72 0.46 15.88
CA ASP A 35 11.68 1.26 14.65
C ASP A 35 10.40 1.01 13.84
N LEU A 36 9.97 -0.26 13.72
CA LEU A 36 8.71 -0.58 13.05
C LEU A 36 7.51 0.01 13.81
N VAL A 37 7.53 -0.07 15.14
CA VAL A 37 6.49 0.53 15.99
C VAL A 37 6.43 2.05 15.76
N ARG A 38 7.58 2.72 15.81
CA ARG A 38 7.66 4.19 15.63
C ARG A 38 7.16 4.65 14.26
N VAL A 39 7.44 3.88 13.21
CA VAL A 39 7.15 4.30 11.82
C VAL A 39 5.75 3.87 11.37
N PHE A 40 5.31 2.66 11.71
CA PHE A 40 4.10 2.08 11.14
C PHE A 40 2.94 1.95 12.13
N TYR A 41 3.16 1.91 13.45
CA TYR A 41 2.10 1.60 14.39
C TYR A 41 1.36 2.85 14.84
N SER A 42 0.44 3.30 14.00
CA SER A 42 -0.54 4.35 14.30
C SER A 42 -1.95 3.83 14.01
N ASP A 43 -2.95 4.35 14.72
CA ASP A 43 -4.35 3.97 14.51
C ASP A 43 -4.76 4.15 13.04
N ALA A 44 -4.29 5.22 12.41
CA ALA A 44 -4.53 5.48 10.99
C ALA A 44 -3.89 4.41 10.08
N ASN A 45 -2.69 3.92 10.36
CA ASN A 45 -2.09 2.86 9.54
C ASN A 45 -2.75 1.50 9.75
N TRP A 46 -3.22 1.22 10.97
CA TRP A 46 -4.02 0.03 11.23
C TRP A 46 -5.34 0.06 10.48
N GLU A 47 -6.00 1.22 10.42
CA GLU A 47 -7.20 1.40 9.60
C GLU A 47 -6.89 1.22 8.11
N ARG A 48 -5.81 1.80 7.59
CA ARG A 48 -5.37 1.57 6.19
C ARG A 48 -5.11 0.08 5.91
N LEU A 49 -4.51 -0.65 6.84
CA LEU A 49 -4.31 -2.09 6.73
C LEU A 49 -5.65 -2.83 6.65
N GLU A 50 -6.61 -2.46 7.49
CA GLU A 50 -7.93 -3.11 7.49
C GLU A 50 -8.70 -2.83 6.20
N ARG A 51 -8.70 -1.58 5.73
CA ARG A 51 -9.27 -1.20 4.43
C ARG A 51 -8.63 -1.97 3.28
N ALA A 52 -7.31 -2.13 3.30
CA ALA A 52 -6.58 -2.90 2.30
C ALA A 52 -6.91 -4.40 2.34
N LYS A 53 -7.15 -4.98 3.52
CA LYS A 53 -7.63 -6.37 3.65
C LYS A 53 -9.04 -6.52 3.08
N GLN A 54 -9.96 -5.64 3.46
CA GLN A 54 -11.34 -5.66 2.98
C GLN A 54 -11.39 -5.61 1.45
N LEU A 55 -10.67 -4.66 0.84
CA LEU A 55 -10.63 -4.56 -0.62
C LEU A 55 -9.92 -5.75 -1.26
N GLY A 56 -8.90 -6.29 -0.60
CA GLY A 56 -8.22 -7.51 -1.02
C GLY A 56 -9.18 -8.70 -1.09
N GLU A 57 -9.95 -8.93 -0.03
CA GLU A 57 -10.94 -10.01 0.06
C GLU A 57 -12.00 -9.89 -1.05
N GLU A 58 -12.54 -8.70 -1.27
CA GLU A 58 -13.54 -8.45 -2.32
C GLU A 58 -13.01 -8.73 -3.73
N ARG A 59 -11.71 -8.48 -3.96
CA ARG A 59 -11.06 -8.65 -5.26
C ARG A 59 -10.33 -9.99 -5.42
N GLY A 60 -10.30 -10.82 -4.38
CA GLY A 60 -9.56 -12.07 -4.38
C GLY A 60 -8.03 -11.90 -4.45
N VAL A 61 -7.50 -10.82 -3.88
CA VAL A 61 -6.07 -10.48 -3.84
C VAL A 61 -5.62 -10.16 -2.41
N THR A 62 -4.32 -10.09 -2.17
CA THR A 62 -3.78 -9.85 -0.83
C THR A 62 -3.70 -8.35 -0.48
N ALA A 63 -3.73 -8.01 0.81
CA ALA A 63 -3.57 -6.62 1.26
C ALA A 63 -2.22 -6.00 0.83
N ILE A 64 -1.15 -6.79 0.76
CA ILE A 64 0.16 -6.32 0.29
C ILE A 64 0.17 -6.00 -1.21
N GLN A 65 -0.67 -6.68 -2.00
CA GLN A 65 -0.90 -6.36 -3.41
C GLN A 65 -1.72 -5.08 -3.56
N ILE A 66 -2.74 -4.88 -2.73
CA ILE A 66 -3.50 -3.61 -2.67
C ILE A 66 -2.58 -2.44 -2.30
N ALA A 67 -1.68 -2.62 -1.33
CA ALA A 67 -0.73 -1.59 -0.94
C ALA A 67 0.22 -1.19 -2.09
N LEU A 68 0.72 -2.17 -2.85
CA LEU A 68 1.53 -1.88 -4.05
C LEU A 68 0.69 -1.18 -5.13
N ALA A 69 -0.54 -1.63 -5.37
CA ALA A 69 -1.45 -1.04 -6.33
C ALA A 69 -1.75 0.43 -5.98
N TYR A 70 -1.98 0.75 -4.70
CA TYR A 70 -2.20 2.12 -4.24
C TYR A 70 -1.07 3.07 -4.67
N VAL A 71 0.19 2.62 -4.53
CA VAL A 71 1.36 3.41 -4.93
C VAL A 71 1.41 3.62 -6.45
N LEU A 72 1.03 2.60 -7.23
CA LEU A 72 1.12 2.62 -8.69
C LEU A 72 -0.05 3.32 -9.39
N ASN A 73 -1.20 3.44 -8.72
CA ASN A 73 -2.42 4.03 -9.27
C ASN A 73 -2.57 5.53 -8.97
N GLN A 74 -1.52 6.18 -8.46
CA GLN A 74 -1.55 7.63 -8.24
C GLN A 74 -1.84 8.40 -9.55
N PRO A 75 -2.49 9.57 -9.50
CA PRO A 75 -2.87 10.37 -10.68
C PRO A 75 -1.68 11.09 -11.38
N PHE A 76 -0.47 10.58 -11.20
CA PHE A 76 0.78 11.05 -11.79
C PHE A 76 1.72 9.85 -12.00
N PRO A 77 2.73 9.94 -12.87
CA PRO A 77 3.61 8.80 -13.15
C PRO A 77 4.33 8.33 -11.88
N THR A 78 4.26 7.03 -11.61
CA THR A 78 4.92 6.43 -10.45
C THR A 78 5.73 5.20 -10.84
N CYS A 79 6.76 4.93 -10.05
CA CYS A 79 7.53 3.71 -10.08
C CYS A 79 7.77 3.26 -8.63
N ALA A 80 7.35 2.05 -8.30
CA ALA A 80 7.54 1.48 -6.97
C ALA A 80 8.82 0.61 -6.97
N LEU A 81 9.80 0.98 -6.15
CA LEU A 81 10.95 0.10 -5.89
C LEU A 81 10.51 -1.01 -4.93
N ILE A 82 10.45 -2.24 -5.44
CA ILE A 82 10.05 -3.43 -4.67
C ILE A 82 11.28 -4.16 -4.10
N GLY A 83 11.08 -4.82 -2.96
CA GLY A 83 12.15 -5.51 -2.21
C GLY A 83 11.81 -6.96 -1.89
N ALA A 84 11.37 -7.73 -2.90
CA ALA A 84 11.02 -9.14 -2.74
C ALA A 84 12.27 -9.99 -2.37
N GLN A 85 12.13 -10.82 -1.35
CA GLN A 85 13.17 -11.73 -0.84
C GLN A 85 12.99 -13.16 -1.33
N SER A 86 11.89 -13.45 -2.03
CA SER A 86 11.61 -14.76 -2.61
C SER A 86 10.97 -14.62 -4.00
N ALA A 87 11.00 -15.71 -4.78
CA ALA A 87 10.32 -15.75 -6.07
C ALA A 87 8.80 -15.63 -5.93
N GLU A 88 8.23 -16.07 -4.80
CA GLU A 88 6.81 -15.92 -4.50
C GLU A 88 6.43 -14.47 -4.22
N GLU A 89 7.22 -13.77 -3.41
CA GLU A 89 7.04 -12.34 -3.17
C GLU A 89 7.17 -11.53 -4.47
N LEU A 90 8.12 -11.91 -5.34
CA LEU A 90 8.28 -11.24 -6.64
C LEU A 90 7.07 -11.46 -7.55
N ARG A 91 6.53 -12.68 -7.61
CA ARG A 91 5.27 -12.96 -8.35
C ARG A 91 4.10 -12.17 -7.77
N SER A 92 3.99 -12.13 -6.44
CA SER A 92 2.97 -11.34 -5.76
C SER A 92 3.07 -9.86 -6.12
N CYS A 93 4.27 -9.30 -6.23
CA CYS A 93 4.49 -7.93 -6.68
C CYS A 93 4.07 -7.72 -8.14
N ASP A 94 4.40 -8.64 -9.06
CA ASP A 94 3.96 -8.55 -10.45
C ASP A 94 2.43 -8.56 -10.55
N GLU A 95 1.77 -9.48 -9.85
CA GLU A 95 0.30 -9.55 -9.79
C GLU A 95 -0.30 -8.26 -9.21
N GLY A 96 0.25 -7.77 -8.10
CA GLY A 96 -0.19 -6.51 -7.47
C GLY A 96 -0.04 -5.30 -8.39
N SER A 97 1.02 -5.27 -9.22
CA SER A 97 1.28 -4.17 -10.15
C SER A 97 0.23 -4.05 -11.26
N ARG A 98 -0.55 -5.10 -11.51
CA ARG A 98 -1.59 -5.14 -12.56
C ARG A 98 -2.95 -4.67 -12.05
N ILE A 99 -3.12 -4.54 -10.74
CA ILE A 99 -4.38 -4.10 -10.13
C ILE A 99 -4.60 -2.62 -10.44
N GLN A 100 -5.80 -2.30 -10.93
CA GLN A 100 -6.25 -0.93 -11.17
C GLN A 100 -7.19 -0.51 -10.04
N LEU A 101 -6.93 0.65 -9.43
CA LEU A 101 -7.74 1.23 -8.37
C LEU A 101 -8.41 2.51 -8.88
N SER A 102 -9.68 2.69 -8.50
CA SER A 102 -10.41 3.92 -8.82
C SER A 102 -9.93 5.07 -7.93
N ARG A 103 -10.25 6.31 -8.30
CA ARG A 103 -9.95 7.48 -7.45
C ARG A 103 -10.63 7.38 -6.09
N ALA A 104 -11.88 6.92 -6.04
CA ALA A 104 -12.62 6.77 -4.80
C ALA A 104 -11.99 5.69 -3.91
N GLU A 105 -11.47 4.60 -4.49
CA GLU A 105 -10.73 3.58 -3.73
C GLU A 105 -9.40 4.10 -3.19
N LEU A 106 -8.68 4.95 -3.95
CA LEU A 106 -7.45 5.58 -3.46
C LEU A 106 -7.74 6.52 -2.28
N ASP A 107 -8.76 7.37 -2.41
CA ASP A 107 -9.15 8.33 -1.38
C ASP A 107 -9.67 7.59 -0.13
N TRP A 108 -10.43 6.51 -0.32
CA TRP A 108 -10.86 5.61 0.75
C TRP A 108 -9.68 4.89 1.43
N LEU A 109 -8.73 4.35 0.67
CA LEU A 109 -7.53 3.72 1.24
C LEU A 109 -6.64 4.71 2.00
N ASP A 110 -6.65 6.00 1.65
CA ASP A 110 -5.85 7.03 2.33
C ASP A 110 -6.59 7.72 3.49
N LEU A 111 -7.82 7.29 3.82
CA LEU A 111 -8.67 7.86 4.86
C LEU A 111 -9.09 9.31 4.60
N THR A 112 -9.00 9.77 3.35
CA THR A 112 -9.49 11.09 2.94
C THR A 112 -10.98 11.06 2.60
N SER A 113 -11.53 9.86 2.42
CA SER A 113 -12.95 9.58 2.22
C SER A 113 -13.38 8.33 3.01
N ASP A 114 -14.64 8.30 3.44
CA ASP A 114 -15.31 7.08 3.95
C ASP A 114 -16.21 6.43 2.89
N GLU A 115 -16.40 7.10 1.76
CA GLU A 115 -17.13 6.59 0.59
C GLU A 115 -16.14 6.01 -0.43
N ARG A 116 -16.52 4.87 -1.03
CA ARG A 116 -15.70 4.07 -1.96
C ARG A 116 -16.39 3.94 -3.32
#